data_AF-A0A353U3I5-F1
#
_entry.id   AF-A0A353U3I5-F1
#
_cell.length_a   1.000
_cell.length_b   1.000
_cell.length_c   1.000
_cell.angle_alpha   90.00
_cell.angle_beta   90.00
_cell.angle_gamma   90.00
#
_symmetry.space_group_name_H-M   'P 1'
#
loop_
_entity.id
_entity.type
_entity.pdbx_description
1 polymer ?
#
loop_
_entity_poly.entity_id
_entity_poly.type
_entity_poly.pdbx_seq_one_letter_code
_entity_poly.pdbx_strand_id
1 'polypeptide(L)' 'GAVVTSSVKPYSLVIGNPARHEGWISENGHRLRFRPDGIAVCPESGSEYVFSEGRIVKIVDRDE' A
#
# COMPACT_ATOMS: atom_id res chain seq x y z
N GLY A 1 15.95 -9.02 8.19
CA GLY A 1 16.03 -8.95 6.72
C GLY A 1 14.94 -9.81 6.12
N ALA A 2 14.22 -9.30 5.14
CA ALA A 2 13.24 -10.08 4.39
C ALA A 2 13.89 -10.65 3.12
N VAL A 3 13.54 -11.88 2.73
CA VAL A 3 14.03 -12.49 1.49
C VAL A 3 12.87 -12.64 0.53
N VAL A 4 12.83 -11.78 -0.47
CA VAL A 4 11.78 -11.74 -1.48
C VAL A 4 12.06 -12.81 -2.54
N THR A 5 11.22 -13.84 -2.58
CA THR A 5 11.35 -14.96 -3.52
C THR A 5 10.31 -14.90 -4.66
N SER A 6 9.48 -13.86 -4.72
CA SER A 6 8.40 -13.69 -5.71
C SER A 6 8.12 -12.22 -5.97
N SER A 7 7.44 -11.91 -7.08
CA SER A 7 7.10 -10.53 -7.47
C SER A 7 6.28 -9.82 -6.40
N VAL A 8 6.73 -8.65 -5.97
CA VAL A 8 6.04 -7.78 -5.00
C VAL A 8 5.26 -6.72 -5.77
N LYS A 9 3.98 -6.58 -5.44
CA LYS A 9 3.11 -5.58 -6.08
C LYS A 9 3.49 -4.17 -5.60
N PRO A 10 3.23 -3.13 -6.40
CA PRO A 10 3.42 -1.76 -5.95
C PRO A 10 2.61 -1.53 -4.66
N TYR A 11 3.17 -0.75 -3.74
CA TYR A 11 2.58 -0.45 -2.43
C TYR A 11 2.47 -1.64 -1.46
N SER A 12 2.98 -2.83 -1.80
CA SER A 12 2.95 -3.99 -0.89
C SER A 12 4.02 -3.90 0.19
N LEU A 13 3.59 -4.05 1.43
CA LEU A 13 4.45 -4.30 2.58
C LEU A 13 4.69 -5.81 2.72
N VAL A 14 5.94 -6.23 2.56
CA VAL A 14 6.36 -7.62 2.71
C VAL A 14 7.38 -7.76 3.82
N ILE A 15 7.24 -8.79 4.65
CA ILE A 15 8.18 -9.08 5.74
C ILE A 15 8.48 -10.57 5.85
N GLY A 16 9.61 -10.91 6.46
CA GLY A 16 10.01 -12.29 6.76
C GLY A 16 10.88 -12.97 5.69
N ASN A 17 11.32 -14.18 6.00
CA ASN A 17 12.11 -15.04 5.12
C ASN A 17 11.52 -16.46 5.12
N PRO A 18 10.81 -16.90 4.05
CA PRO A 18 10.52 -16.15 2.82
C PRO A 18 9.53 -15.00 3.05
N ALA A 19 9.65 -13.93 2.26
CA ALA A 19 8.83 -12.74 2.42
C ALA A 19 7.35 -13.03 2.16
N ARG A 20 6.48 -12.59 3.07
CA ARG A 20 5.03 -12.69 2.97
C ARG A 20 4.39 -11.30 2.97
N HIS A 21 3.30 -11.16 2.24
CA HIS A 21 2.51 -9.93 2.18
C HIS A 21 1.80 -9.67 3.52
N GLU A 22 2.14 -8.57 4.18
CA GLU A 22 1.54 -8.14 5.45
C GLU A 22 0.46 -7.05 5.25
N GLY A 23 0.54 -6.29 4.16
CA GLY A 23 -0.43 -5.26 3.87
C GLY A 23 0.06 -4.26 2.86
N TRP A 24 -0.52 -3.06 2.91
CA TRP A 24 -0.26 -1.99 1.95
C TRP A 24 0.31 -0.76 2.65
N ILE A 25 1.18 -0.05 1.94
CA ILE A 25 1.89 1.13 2.42
C ILE A 25 1.81 2.23 1.36
N SER A 26 1.67 3.48 1.79
CA SER A 26 1.66 4.65 0.91
C SER A 26 3.08 4.98 0.44
N GLU A 27 3.19 5.93 -0.48
CA GLU A 27 4.48 6.43 -0.98
C GLU A 27 5.33 7.04 0.13
N ASN A 28 4.67 7.58 1.14
CA ASN A 28 5.28 8.18 2.33
C ASN A 28 5.65 7.16 3.42
N GLY A 29 5.53 5.85 3.16
CA GLY A 29 5.84 4.84 4.17
C GLY A 29 4.78 4.69 5.27
N HIS A 30 3.55 5.20 5.08
CA HIS A 30 2.45 5.04 6.02
C HIS A 30 1.54 3.87 5.64
N ARG A 31 1.13 3.05 6.63
CA ARG A 31 0.27 1.88 6.36
C ARG A 31 -1.10 2.31 5.85
N LEU A 32 -1.48 1.87 4.65
CA LEU A 32 -2.77 2.15 4.03
C LEU A 32 -3.84 1.25 4.68
N ARG A 33 -4.85 1.89 5.27
CA ARG A 33 -6.03 1.21 5.81
C ARG A 33 -7.21 1.41 4.88
N PHE A 34 -7.56 0.35 4.16
CA PHE A 34 -8.75 0.32 3.31
C PHE A 34 -10.00 0.34 4.17
N ARG A 35 -10.84 1.36 3.94
CA ARG A 35 -12.19 1.47 4.48
C ARG A 35 -13.11 0.42 3.84
N PRO A 36 -14.30 0.15 4.42
CA PRO A 36 -15.31 -0.71 3.79
C PRO A 36 -15.70 -0.24 2.38
N ASP A 37 -15.53 1.03 2.06
CA ASP A 37 -15.73 1.62 0.72
C ASP A 37 -14.63 1.26 -0.29
N GLY A 38 -13.56 0.55 0.12
CA GLY A 38 -12.44 0.18 -0.74
C GLY A 38 -11.38 1.28 -0.95
N ILE A 39 -11.49 2.39 -0.21
CA ILE A 39 -10.58 3.54 -0.26
C ILE A 39 -9.71 3.59 0.99
N ALA A 40 -8.41 3.84 0.83
CA ALA A 40 -7.46 4.10 1.90
C ALA A 40 -6.93 5.54 1.77
N VAL A 41 -6.79 6.23 2.89
CA VAL A 41 -6.28 7.61 2.94
C VAL A 41 -4.96 7.63 3.70
N CYS A 42 -3.95 8.30 3.13
CA CYS A 42 -2.69 8.54 3.80
C CYS A 42 -2.87 9.62 4.87
N PRO A 43 -2.54 9.37 6.14
CA PRO A 43 -2.70 10.38 7.19
C PRO A 43 -1.70 11.53 7.08
N GLU A 44 -0.60 11.36 6.34
CA GLU A 44 0.47 12.37 6.20
C GLU A 44 0.19 13.32 5.02
N SER A 45 0.22 12.82 3.77
CA SER A 45 -0.06 13.65 2.59
C SER A 45 -1.56 13.87 2.32
N GLY A 46 -2.46 13.13 2.96
CA GLY A 46 -3.90 13.19 2.64
C GLY A 46 -4.28 12.55 1.30
N SER A 47 -3.33 11.91 0.60
CA SER A 47 -3.56 11.20 -0.67
C SER A 47 -4.48 10.00 -0.51
N GLU A 48 -5.33 9.75 -1.51
CA GLU A 48 -6.33 8.70 -1.50
C GLU A 48 -5.96 7.58 -2.48
N TYR A 49 -6.11 6.35 -2.02
CA TYR A 49 -5.72 5.13 -2.73
C TYR A 49 -6.92 4.20 -2.80
N VAL A 50 -7.15 3.58 -3.95
CA VAL A 50 -8.20 2.57 -4.15
C VAL A 50 -7.58 1.23 -4.47
N PHE A 51 -8.17 0.16 -3.96
CA PHE A 51 -7.80 -1.20 -4.35
C PHE A 51 -8.67 -1.66 -5.53
N SER A 52 -8.09 -1.74 -6.73
CA SER A 52 -8.78 -2.16 -7.95
C SER A 52 -7.97 -3.26 -8.66
N GLU A 53 -8.66 -4.31 -9.11
CA GLU A 53 -8.07 -5.45 -9.84
C GLU A 53 -6.81 -6.06 -9.18
N GLY A 54 -6.76 -6.09 -7.86
CA GLY A 54 -5.62 -6.65 -7.13
C GLY A 54 -4.40 -5.73 -7.07
N ARG A 55 -4.53 -4.45 -7.40
CA ARG A 55 -3.49 -3.41 -7.32
C ARG A 55 -4.01 -2.18 -6.61
N ILE A 56 -3.10 -1.40 -6.04
CA ILE A 56 -3.40 -0.13 -5.41
C ILE A 56 -3.20 0.96 -6.46
N VAL A 57 -4.19 1.82 -6.63
CA VAL A 57 -4.14 2.97 -7.53
C VAL A 57 -4.35 4.23 -6.70
N LYS A 58 -3.41 5.17 -6.79
CA LYS A 58 -3.61 6.51 -6.21
C LYS A 58 -4.62 7.26 -7.07
N ILE A 59 -5.71 7.70 -6.48
CA ILE A 59 -6.77 8.46 -7.15
C ILE A 59 -6.73 9.95 -6.84
N VAL A 60 -6.13 10.33 -5.70
CA VAL A 60 -5.98 11.72 -5.28
C VAL A 60 -4.58 11.92 -4.74
N ASP A 61 -3.92 12.95 -5.25
CA ASP A 61 -2.63 13.45 -4.77
C ASP A 61 -2.85 14.82 -4.13
N ARG A 62 -2.49 14.96 -2.84
CA ARG A 62 -2.63 16.21 -2.07
C ARG A 62 -1.30 16.75 -1.55
N ASP A 63 -0.21 16.31 -2.17
CA ASP A 63 1.13 16.83 -1.89
C ASP A 63 1.25 18.19 -2.61
N GLU A 64 1.03 19.29 -1.88
CA GLU A 64 1.29 20.68 -2.33
C GLU A 64 2.57 21.23 -1.69
#